data_AF-A0A0X3BKB5-F1
#
_entry.id   AF-A0A0X3BKB5-F1
#
_cell.length_a   1.000
_cell.length_b   1.000
_cell.length_c   1.000
_cell.angle_alpha   90.00
_cell.angle_beta   90.00
_cell.angle_gamma   90.00
#
_symmetry.space_group_name_H-M   'P 1'
#
loop_
_entity.id
_entity.type
_entity.pdbx_description
1 polymer ?
#
loop_
_entity_poly.entity_id
_entity_poly.type
_entity_poly.pdbx_seq_one_letter_code
_entity_poly.pdbx_strand_id
1 'polypeptide(L)'
;MGRFQIVGEDAIRSGKCTDIYFQRVAGVLEADDVNPHVTMEVTAAALPDPWGVFCGLDDVIRLLEGLPVDVDAMPEGSVFSRNEPVLRISGRYRDFAVYETAILGFLCHASGVASAAAHIRLAARDRPVFSFGSRRQHPDDRRDDRAGGLDRWGGCCEQHLCA
;
A
#
# COMPACT_ATOMS: atom_id res chain seq x y z
N MET A 1 13.73 -21.42 4.90
CA MET A 1 12.89 -21.18 3.71
C MET A 1 11.58 -21.93 3.94
N GLY A 2 10.43 -21.27 3.81
CA GLY A 2 9.13 -21.90 4.04
C GLY A 2 8.79 -22.98 3.00
N ARG A 3 7.76 -23.79 3.28
CA ARG A 3 7.25 -24.80 2.31
C ARG A 3 6.63 -24.14 1.07
N PHE A 4 6.12 -22.93 1.23
CA PHE A 4 5.51 -22.11 0.17
C PHE A 4 6.36 -20.87 -0.08
N GLN A 5 6.30 -20.33 -1.30
CA GLN A 5 7.05 -19.13 -1.71
C GLN A 5 6.34 -17.87 -1.21
N ILE A 6 6.40 -17.66 0.10
CA ILE A 6 5.75 -16.56 0.81
C ILE A 6 6.81 -15.78 1.58
N VAL A 7 6.64 -14.47 1.62
CA VAL A 7 7.43 -13.60 2.48
C VAL A 7 6.81 -13.61 3.88
N GLY A 8 7.55 -14.09 4.88
CA GLY A 8 7.09 -14.06 6.27
C GLY A 8 7.09 -12.64 6.85
N GLU A 9 6.23 -12.39 7.85
CA GLU A 9 6.11 -11.09 8.52
C GLU A 9 7.45 -10.55 9.02
N ASP A 10 8.29 -11.42 9.61
CA ASP A 10 9.63 -11.06 10.09
C ASP A 10 10.51 -10.47 8.98
N ALA A 11 10.43 -11.00 7.76
CA ALA A 11 11.23 -10.51 6.65
C ALA A 11 10.74 -9.13 6.15
N ILE A 12 9.44 -8.86 6.26
CA ILE A 12 8.86 -7.55 5.96
C ILE A 12 9.29 -6.55 7.03
N ARG A 13 9.05 -6.87 8.31
CA ARG A 13 9.40 -6.00 9.45
C ARG A 13 10.90 -5.71 9.55
N SER A 14 11.76 -6.65 9.18
CA SER A 14 13.20 -6.47 9.25
C SER A 14 13.80 -5.82 7.99
N GLY A 15 12.99 -5.34 7.04
CA GLY A 15 13.48 -4.72 5.79
C GLY A 15 14.23 -5.70 4.87
N LYS A 16 14.00 -7.01 5.00
CA LYS A 16 14.59 -8.04 4.12
C LYS A 16 13.75 -8.27 2.87
N CYS A 17 12.46 -7.95 2.93
CA CYS A 17 11.56 -7.89 1.76
C CYS A 17 11.74 -6.57 1.01
N THR A 18 12.91 -6.38 0.43
CA THR A 18 13.28 -5.16 -0.29
C THR A 18 14.11 -5.49 -1.52
N ASP A 19 14.11 -4.59 -2.49
CA ASP A 19 15.06 -4.66 -3.58
C ASP A 19 16.50 -4.50 -3.06
N ILE A 20 17.41 -5.31 -3.60
CA ILE A 20 18.80 -5.37 -3.13
C ILE A 20 19.53 -4.02 -3.21
N TYR A 21 19.08 -3.11 -4.07
CA TYR A 21 19.72 -1.82 -4.21
C TYR A 21 19.51 -0.93 -2.97
N PHE A 22 18.40 -1.05 -2.24
CA PHE A 22 18.22 -0.30 -0.99
C PHE A 22 19.24 -0.70 0.06
N GLN A 23 19.53 -2.00 0.18
CA GLN A 23 20.56 -2.50 1.09
C GLN A 23 21.96 -2.02 0.67
N ARG A 24 22.23 -2.00 -0.64
CA ARG A 24 23.51 -1.49 -1.17
C ARG A 24 23.67 0.01 -0.93
N VAL A 25 22.62 0.80 -1.19
CA VAL A 25 22.63 2.25 -0.97
C VAL A 25 22.77 2.56 0.53
N ALA A 26 22.04 1.85 1.40
CA ALA A 26 22.17 2.00 2.84
C ALA A 26 23.60 1.71 3.32
N GLY A 27 24.24 0.68 2.78
CA GLY A 27 25.64 0.35 3.09
C GLY A 27 26.64 1.40 2.60
N VAL A 28 26.42 1.98 1.42
CA VAL A 28 27.27 3.10 0.92
C VAL A 28 27.10 4.34 1.80
N LEU A 29 25.86 4.72 2.10
CA LEU A 29 25.57 5.87 2.97
C LEU A 29 26.12 5.68 4.38
N GLU A 30 26.11 4.45 4.90
CA GLU A 30 26.74 4.13 6.18
C GLU A 30 28.26 4.26 6.13
N ALA A 31 28.91 3.76 5.07
CA ALA A 31 30.35 3.88 4.89
C ALA A 31 30.81 5.34 4.76
N ASP A 32 29.98 6.19 4.17
CA ASP A 32 30.25 7.62 3.98
C ASP A 32 29.79 8.49 5.18
N ASP A 33 29.23 7.89 6.24
CA ASP A 33 28.63 8.58 7.40
C ASP A 33 27.55 9.62 7.02
N VAL A 34 26.74 9.29 6.01
CA VAL A 34 25.67 10.13 5.47
C VAL A 34 24.31 9.55 5.87
N ASN A 35 23.49 10.35 6.55
CA ASN A 35 22.08 10.00 6.83
C ASN A 35 21.18 11.24 6.81
N PRO A 36 20.81 11.75 5.61
CA PRO A 36 20.06 12.98 5.49
C PRO A 36 18.62 12.81 5.98
N HIS A 37 18.07 13.89 6.50
CA HIS A 37 16.63 14.00 6.73
C HIS A 37 15.95 14.33 5.40
N VAL A 38 15.02 13.49 4.97
CA VAL A 38 14.34 13.60 3.68
C VAL A 38 12.83 13.44 3.86
N THR A 39 12.09 13.92 2.87
CA THR A 39 10.65 13.66 2.73
C THR A 39 10.42 12.92 1.42
N MET A 40 9.87 11.72 1.50
CA MET A 40 9.45 10.92 0.35
C MET A 40 7.95 11.11 0.12
N GLU A 41 7.55 11.39 -1.12
CA GLU A 41 6.15 11.42 -1.53
C GLU A 41 5.83 10.22 -2.42
N VAL A 42 4.74 9.51 -2.11
CA VAL A 42 4.21 8.46 -2.97
C VAL A 42 3.12 9.04 -3.85
N THR A 43 3.30 8.91 -5.16
CA THR A 43 2.34 9.38 -6.17
C THR A 43 2.11 8.28 -7.20
N ALA A 44 0.95 8.30 -7.87
CA ALA A 44 0.72 7.43 -9.02
C ALA A 44 1.12 8.14 -10.33
N ALA A 45 2.27 7.74 -10.89
CA ALA A 45 2.75 8.25 -12.17
C ALA A 45 1.82 7.85 -13.34
N ALA A 46 1.19 6.68 -13.23
CA ALA A 46 0.22 6.16 -14.17
C ALA A 46 -0.96 5.51 -13.44
N LEU A 47 -2.16 5.78 -13.93
CA LEU A 47 -3.40 5.14 -13.52
C LEU A 47 -4.09 4.57 -14.77
N PRO A 48 -4.75 3.40 -14.68
CA PRO A 48 -5.56 2.86 -15.77
C PRO A 48 -6.72 3.79 -16.15
N ASP A 49 -7.26 4.48 -15.14
CA ASP A 49 -8.41 5.36 -15.23
C ASP A 49 -8.04 6.78 -14.74
N PRO A 50 -8.90 7.80 -14.93
CA PRO A 50 -8.60 9.17 -14.49
C PRO A 50 -8.39 9.33 -12.97
N TRP A 51 -8.97 8.43 -12.18
CA TRP A 51 -8.94 8.43 -10.72
C TRP A 51 -8.71 7.01 -10.18
N GLY A 52 -8.21 6.94 -8.95
CA GLY A 52 -8.08 5.71 -8.18
C GLY A 52 -8.61 5.89 -6.75
N VAL A 53 -8.83 4.77 -6.06
CA VAL A 53 -9.20 4.74 -4.65
C VAL A 53 -7.97 4.35 -3.83
N PHE A 54 -7.57 5.21 -2.90
CA PHE A 54 -6.41 4.98 -2.05
C PHE A 54 -6.70 3.89 -1.02
N CYS A 55 -5.93 2.80 -1.04
CA CYS A 55 -6.13 1.65 -0.17
C CYS A 55 -4.80 0.98 0.20
N GLY A 56 -4.71 0.35 1.37
CA GLY A 56 -3.47 -0.31 1.84
C GLY A 56 -2.77 0.40 3.00
N LEU A 57 -3.29 1.53 3.46
CA LEU A 57 -2.65 2.38 4.48
C LEU A 57 -2.43 1.65 5.82
N ASP A 58 -3.38 0.83 6.27
CA ASP A 58 -3.29 0.05 7.51
C ASP A 58 -1.99 -0.75 7.64
N ASP A 59 -1.55 -1.39 6.55
CA ASP A 59 -0.35 -2.25 6.56
C ASP A 59 0.93 -1.41 6.52
N VAL A 60 0.89 -0.24 5.88
CA VAL A 60 1.96 0.76 5.91
C VAL A 60 2.15 1.31 7.33
N ILE A 61 1.07 1.70 8.01
CA ILE A 61 1.13 2.22 9.39
C ILE A 61 1.74 1.16 10.31
N ARG A 62 1.30 -0.10 10.24
CA ARG A 62 1.85 -1.21 11.05
C ARG A 62 3.31 -1.51 10.76
N LEU A 63 3.77 -1.27 9.53
CA LEU A 63 5.17 -1.47 9.15
C LEU A 63 6.06 -0.35 9.72
N LEU A 64 5.58 0.89 9.70
CA LEU A 64 6.33 2.06 10.14
C LEU A 64 6.21 2.34 11.64
N GLU A 65 5.30 1.65 12.33
CA GLU A 65 5.08 1.80 13.77
C GLU A 65 6.39 1.54 14.56
N GLY A 66 6.78 2.51 15.38
CA GLY A 66 7.99 2.46 16.20
C GLY A 66 9.27 2.93 15.51
N LEU A 67 9.21 3.29 14.22
CA LEU A 67 10.32 3.95 13.52
C LEU A 67 10.32 5.47 13.78
N PRO A 68 11.49 6.12 13.77
CA PRO A 68 11.62 7.57 13.98
C PRO A 68 11.27 8.35 12.69
N VAL A 69 10.03 8.20 12.21
CA VAL A 69 9.52 8.84 11.00
C VAL A 69 8.17 9.50 11.25
N ASP A 70 7.92 10.61 10.56
CA ASP A 70 6.62 11.26 10.49
C ASP A 70 5.90 10.80 9.22
N VAL A 71 4.61 10.46 9.33
CA VAL A 71 3.81 9.91 8.23
C VAL A 71 2.53 10.71 8.06
N ASP A 72 2.37 11.36 6.91
CA ASP A 72 1.14 12.03 6.50
C ASP A 72 0.50 11.28 5.34
N ALA A 73 -0.79 10.95 5.43
CA ALA A 73 -1.48 10.20 4.38
C ALA A 73 -2.90 10.71 4.14
N MET A 74 -3.41 10.50 2.94
CA MET A 74 -4.83 10.61 2.67
C MET A 74 -5.60 9.55 3.49
N PRO A 75 -6.84 9.82 3.93
CA PRO A 75 -7.67 8.79 4.56
C PRO A 75 -7.87 7.58 3.62
N GLU A 76 -7.83 6.36 4.17
CA GLU A 76 -8.10 5.14 3.39
C GLU A 76 -9.51 5.23 2.77
N GLY A 77 -9.60 5.01 1.47
CA GLY A 77 -10.82 5.16 0.66
C GLY A 77 -11.02 6.51 -0.02
N SER A 78 -10.10 7.45 0.18
CA SER A 78 -10.11 8.69 -0.58
C SER A 78 -9.86 8.45 -2.07
N VAL A 79 -10.53 9.23 -2.92
CA VAL A 79 -10.27 9.24 -4.36
C VAL A 79 -9.07 10.15 -4.62
N PHE A 80 -8.14 9.71 -5.47
CA PHE A 80 -6.94 10.45 -5.84
C PHE A 80 -6.73 10.45 -7.36
N SER A 81 -6.01 11.46 -7.84
CA SER A 81 -5.68 11.66 -9.25
C SER A 81 -4.22 11.34 -9.56
N ARG A 82 -3.87 11.30 -10.85
CA ARG A 82 -2.48 11.13 -11.29
C ARG A 82 -1.59 12.23 -10.69
N ASN A 83 -0.38 11.85 -10.25
CA ASN A 83 0.63 12.73 -9.64
C ASN A 83 0.17 13.45 -8.35
N GLU A 84 -0.94 13.03 -7.76
CA GLU A 84 -1.37 13.53 -6.45
C GLU A 84 -0.65 12.73 -5.35
N PRO A 85 -0.04 13.39 -4.34
CA PRO A 85 0.64 12.72 -3.25
C PRO A 85 -0.36 12.09 -2.29
N VAL A 86 -0.36 10.75 -2.20
CA VAL A 86 -1.28 9.98 -1.34
C VAL A 86 -0.67 9.67 0.03
N LEU A 87 0.65 9.64 0.12
CA LEU A 87 1.43 9.35 1.32
C LEU A 87 2.73 10.17 1.29
N ARG A 88 3.10 10.73 2.44
CA ARG A 88 4.37 11.39 2.70
C ARG A 88 5.03 10.76 3.91
N ILE A 89 6.32 10.48 3.81
CA ILE A 89 7.13 9.97 4.92
C ILE A 89 8.33 10.87 5.09
N SER A 90 8.49 11.45 6.27
CA SER A 90 9.62 12.30 6.63
C SER A 90 10.48 11.64 7.69
N GLY A 91 11.79 11.65 7.51
CA GLY A 91 12.71 11.06 8.48
C GLY A 91 14.11 10.91 7.90
N ARG A 92 14.99 10.23 8.64
CA ARG A 92 16.32 9.89 8.13
C ARG A 92 16.22 8.79 7.09
N TYR A 93 16.83 9.00 5.92
CA TYR A 93 16.66 8.11 4.78
C TYR A 93 17.01 6.64 5.10
N ARG A 94 18.10 6.40 5.84
CA ARG A 94 18.51 5.03 6.22
C ARG A 94 17.52 4.32 7.16
N ASP A 95 16.69 5.08 7.88
CA ASP A 95 15.77 4.54 8.88
C ASP A 95 14.53 3.90 8.20
N PHE A 96 14.19 4.31 6.96
CA PHE A 96 13.00 3.80 6.28
C PHE A 96 13.16 3.38 4.81
N ALA A 97 14.27 3.70 4.14
CA ALA A 97 14.45 3.40 2.71
C ALA A 97 14.27 1.91 2.35
N VAL A 98 14.69 1.00 3.22
CA VAL A 98 14.55 -0.45 3.02
C VAL A 98 13.10 -0.94 3.03
N TYR A 99 12.14 -0.10 3.43
CA TYR A 99 10.74 -0.46 3.46
C TYR A 99 9.98 -0.03 2.21
N GLU A 100 10.61 0.70 1.27
CA GLU A 100 9.93 1.26 0.09
C GLU A 100 9.25 0.17 -0.75
N THR A 101 9.94 -0.95 -1.02
CA THR A 101 9.37 -2.09 -1.76
C THR A 101 8.10 -2.63 -1.08
N ALA A 102 8.10 -2.74 0.25
CA ALA A 102 6.94 -3.23 1.01
C ALA A 102 5.80 -2.21 1.04
N ILE A 103 6.11 -0.93 1.26
CA ILE A 103 5.14 0.17 1.24
C ILE A 103 4.42 0.23 -0.10
N LEU A 104 5.17 0.22 -1.21
CA LEU A 104 4.59 0.21 -2.55
C LEU A 104 3.78 -1.06 -2.81
N GLY A 105 4.25 -2.22 -2.34
CA GLY A 105 3.52 -3.49 -2.45
C GLY A 105 2.14 -3.42 -1.80
N PHE A 106 2.06 -2.87 -0.58
CA PHE A 106 0.79 -2.70 0.13
C PHE A 106 -0.17 -1.75 -0.57
N LEU A 107 0.34 -0.60 -1.04
CA LEU A 107 -0.49 0.44 -1.63
C LEU A 107 -0.94 0.09 -3.05
N CYS A 108 -0.04 -0.36 -3.91
CA CYS A 108 -0.31 -0.56 -5.34
C CYS A 108 -1.37 -1.65 -5.57
N HIS A 109 -1.22 -2.81 -4.93
CA HIS A 109 -2.15 -3.92 -5.11
C HIS A 109 -3.52 -3.59 -4.54
N ALA A 110 -3.57 -3.11 -3.29
CA ALA A 110 -4.83 -2.77 -2.63
C ALA A 110 -5.57 -1.65 -3.37
N SER A 111 -4.89 -0.56 -3.76
CA SER A 111 -5.52 0.54 -4.49
C SER A 111 -6.00 0.12 -5.89
N GLY A 112 -5.29 -0.79 -6.56
CA GLY A 112 -5.73 -1.35 -7.84
C GLY A 112 -7.04 -2.14 -7.72
N VAL A 113 -7.13 -3.03 -6.73
CA VAL A 113 -8.37 -3.79 -6.43
C VAL A 113 -9.50 -2.83 -6.03
N ALA A 114 -9.20 -1.82 -5.21
CA ALA A 114 -10.13 -0.79 -4.77
C ALA A 114 -10.80 -0.05 -5.91
N SER A 115 -9.98 0.43 -6.83
CA SER A 115 -10.41 1.23 -7.95
C SER A 115 -11.29 0.40 -8.90
N ALA A 116 -10.90 -0.86 -9.15
CA ALA A 116 -11.72 -1.78 -9.94
C ALA A 116 -13.07 -2.08 -9.28
N ALA A 117 -13.09 -2.31 -7.96
CA ALA A 117 -14.32 -2.55 -7.21
C ALA A 117 -15.24 -1.31 -7.24
N ALA A 118 -14.68 -0.11 -7.10
CA ALA A 118 -15.42 1.15 -7.18
C ALA A 118 -16.10 1.34 -8.56
N HIS A 119 -15.39 1.05 -9.66
CA HIS A 119 -15.98 1.07 -11.00
C HIS A 119 -17.14 0.07 -11.16
N ILE A 120 -16.98 -1.14 -10.62
CA ILE A 120 -18.06 -2.15 -10.65
C ILE A 120 -19.25 -1.70 -9.81
N ARG A 121 -19.01 -1.11 -8.63
CA ARG A 121 -20.05 -0.59 -7.73
C ARG A 121 -20.85 0.54 -8.38
N LEU A 122 -20.18 1.44 -9.11
CA LEU A 122 -20.81 2.50 -9.89
C LEU A 122 -21.68 1.93 -11.02
N ALA A 123 -21.19 0.92 -11.74
CA ALA A 123 -21.94 0.26 -12.81
C ALA A 123 -23.16 -0.53 -12.29
N ALA A 124 -23.04 -1.13 -11.10
CA ALA A 124 -24.08 -1.96 -10.49
C ALA A 124 -25.25 -1.17 -9.88
N ARG A 125 -25.07 0.12 -9.55
CA ARG A 125 -26.06 0.97 -8.86
C ARG A 125 -26.59 0.27 -7.60
N ASP A 126 -27.89 0.16 -7.39
CA ASP A 126 -28.46 -0.40 -6.15
C ASP A 126 -28.37 -1.92 -6.04
N ARG A 127 -27.70 -2.59 -6.99
CA ARG A 127 -27.56 -4.05 -6.99
C ARG A 127 -26.38 -4.47 -6.13
N PRO A 128 -26.53 -5.52 -5.29
CA PRO A 128 -25.42 -6.04 -4.51
C PRO A 128 -24.33 -6.61 -5.42
N VAL A 129 -23.06 -6.37 -5.02
CA VAL A 129 -21.86 -6.87 -5.69
C VAL A 129 -21.06 -7.70 -4.68
N PHE A 130 -20.57 -8.85 -5.13
CA PHE A 130 -19.80 -9.78 -4.30
C PHE A 130 -18.44 -10.06 -4.92
N SER A 131 -17.39 -10.11 -4.10
CA SER A 131 -16.05 -10.51 -4.55
C SER A 131 -15.90 -12.03 -4.51
N PHE A 132 -15.44 -12.60 -5.62
CA PHE A 132 -15.06 -14.02 -5.73
C PHE A 132 -13.66 -14.18 -6.39
N GLY A 133 -12.84 -13.13 -6.30
CA GLY A 133 -11.54 -12.99 -6.96
C GLY A 133 -10.43 -13.87 -6.40
N SER A 134 -10.54 -14.30 -5.14
CA SER A 134 -9.41 -14.86 -4.38
C SER A 134 -8.80 -16.12 -4.98
N ARG A 135 -9.60 -16.91 -5.70
CA ARG A 135 -9.13 -18.09 -6.45
C ARG A 135 -8.17 -17.79 -7.62
N ARG A 136 -8.03 -16.51 -8.00
CA ARG A 136 -7.12 -16.05 -9.07
C ARG A 136 -5.88 -15.36 -8.51
N GLN A 137 -5.77 -15.23 -7.20
CA GLN A 137 -4.63 -14.64 -6.51
C GLN A 137 -3.82 -15.70 -5.75
N HIS A 138 -2.64 -15.31 -5.27
CA HIS A 138 -1.87 -16.20 -4.42
C HIS A 138 -2.59 -16.38 -3.07
N PRO A 139 -2.70 -17.60 -2.49
CA PRO A 139 -3.52 -17.82 -1.29
C PRO A 139 -3.10 -17.07 -0.02
N ASP A 140 -1.89 -16.51 -0.01
CA ASP A 140 -1.39 -15.73 1.13
C ASP A 140 -1.83 -14.26 1.08
N ASP A 141 -2.39 -13.80 -0.06
CA ASP A 141 -2.98 -12.47 -0.20
C ASP A 141 -4.32 -12.40 0.54
N ARG A 142 -4.26 -12.32 1.87
CA ARG A 142 -5.44 -12.32 2.76
C ARG A 142 -6.35 -11.10 2.57
N ARG A 143 -5.91 -10.07 1.84
CA ARG A 143 -6.71 -8.85 1.61
C ARG A 143 -7.89 -9.08 0.66
N ASP A 144 -7.84 -10.08 -0.22
CA ASP A 144 -8.94 -10.36 -1.15
C ASP A 144 -10.12 -11.05 -0.45
N ASP A 145 -9.86 -11.94 0.52
CA ASP A 145 -10.92 -12.65 1.27
C ASP A 145 -11.51 -11.84 2.44
N ARG A 146 -10.79 -10.84 2.99
CA ARG A 146 -11.43 -9.84 3.87
C ARG A 146 -12.49 -8.98 3.14
N ALA A 147 -12.60 -9.11 1.81
CA ALA A 147 -13.68 -8.55 0.99
C ALA A 147 -14.96 -9.39 0.93
N GLY A 148 -14.96 -10.60 1.51
CA GLY A 148 -16.17 -11.39 1.71
C GLY A 148 -17.01 -10.93 2.91
N GLY A 149 -16.45 -10.09 3.78
CA GLY A 149 -17.17 -9.35 4.81
C GLY A 149 -17.49 -7.95 4.29
N LEU A 150 -18.77 -7.59 4.33
CA LEU A 150 -19.36 -6.33 3.87
C LEU A 150 -18.64 -5.05 4.36
N ASP A 151 -17.81 -5.14 5.39
CA ASP A 151 -17.54 -4.02 6.28
C ASP A 151 -16.37 -3.13 5.86
N ARG A 152 -15.43 -3.59 5.02
CA ARG A 152 -14.19 -2.83 4.75
C ARG A 152 -14.13 -2.19 3.36
N TRP A 153 -14.56 -2.89 2.32
CA TRP A 153 -14.75 -2.29 0.99
C TRP A 153 -16.06 -1.50 0.89
N GLY A 154 -17.11 -1.98 1.57
CA GLY A 154 -18.36 -1.27 1.77
C GLY A 154 -18.10 0.09 2.40
N GLY A 155 -17.43 0.17 3.56
CA GLY A 155 -17.11 1.46 4.18
C GLY A 155 -16.23 2.39 3.32
N CYS A 156 -15.32 1.84 2.53
CA CYS A 156 -14.43 2.58 1.62
C CYS A 156 -15.18 3.17 0.41
N CYS A 157 -16.11 2.42 -0.19
CA CYS A 157 -16.96 2.90 -1.29
C CYS A 157 -18.21 3.68 -0.81
N GLU A 158 -18.86 3.27 0.27
CA GLU A 158 -20.10 3.85 0.79
C GLU A 158 -19.91 5.26 1.34
N GLN A 159 -18.72 5.59 1.87
CA GLN A 159 -18.47 6.91 2.45
C GLN A 159 -18.29 8.02 1.40
N HIS A 160 -17.97 7.69 0.13
CA HIS A 160 -17.65 8.71 -0.89
C HIS A 160 -18.35 8.55 -2.24
N LEU A 161 -18.94 7.39 -2.57
CA LEU A 161 -19.63 7.15 -3.85
C LEU A 161 -21.17 7.14 -3.73
N CYS A 162 -21.72 7.34 -2.53
CA CYS A 162 -23.15 7.41 -2.25
C CYS A 162 -23.65 8.83 -1.91
N ALA A 163 -22.89 9.88 -2.20
CA ALA A 163 -23.32 11.28 -2.06
C ALA A 163 -23.81 11.85 -3.40
#